data_AF-A0AAV4L7K6-F1
#
_entry.id   AF-A0AAV4L7K6-F1
#
_cell.length_a   1.000
_cell.length_b   1.000
_cell.length_c   1.000
_cell.angle_alpha   90.00
_cell.angle_beta   90.00
_cell.angle_gamma   90.00
#
_symmetry.space_group_name_H-M   'P 1'
#
loop_
_entity.id
_entity.type
_entity.pdbx_description
1 polymer ?
#
loop_
_entity_poly.entity_id
_entity_poly.type
_entity_poly.pdbx_seq_one_letter_code
_entity_poly.pdbx_strand_id
1 'polypeptide(L)'
;MKNRLEVANSRYYAQVQLYMAYLKLENCLFTSFNKDTAELYHELIPFDGKAASHYSDRAARILKSLEIRESEPRIARHPDVEECKMCRFYKTCWEEKEKK
;
A
#
# COMPACT_ATOMS: atom_id res chain seq x y z
N MET A 1 -16.98 -0.71 18.36
CA MET A 1 -15.68 -1.03 17.72
C MET A 1 -15.30 0.16 16.84
N LYS A 2 -14.23 0.88 17.19
CA LYS A 2 -13.62 1.91 16.35
C LYS A 2 -12.65 1.23 15.36
N ASN A 3 -12.42 1.81 14.19
CA ASN A 3 -11.43 1.38 13.17
C ASN A 3 -11.75 0.06 12.43
N ARG A 4 -12.97 -0.11 11.90
CA ARG A 4 -13.30 -1.32 11.12
C ARG A 4 -12.60 -1.33 9.76
N LEU A 5 -12.54 -0.19 9.06
CA LEU A 5 -11.86 -0.13 7.75
C LEU A 5 -10.37 -0.44 7.84
N GLU A 6 -9.68 0.07 8.86
CA GLU A 6 -8.24 -0.16 9.05
C GLU A 6 -7.91 -1.66 9.12
N VAL A 7 -8.69 -2.39 9.91
CA VAL A 7 -8.53 -3.84 10.10
C VAL A 7 -9.01 -4.62 8.89
N ALA A 8 -10.15 -4.24 8.31
CA ALA A 8 -10.76 -4.95 7.18
C ALA A 8 -9.97 -4.79 5.89
N ASN A 9 -9.43 -3.58 5.63
CA ASN A 9 -8.68 -3.29 4.41
C ASN A 9 -7.73 -2.10 4.59
N SER A 10 -6.48 -2.40 4.94
CA SER A 10 -5.42 -1.40 5.13
C SER A 10 -5.15 -0.52 3.91
N ARG A 11 -5.39 -1.02 2.69
CA ARG A 11 -5.21 -0.23 1.45
C ARG A 11 -6.24 0.90 1.37
N TYR A 12 -7.51 0.62 1.63
CA TYR A 12 -8.54 1.66 1.62
C TYR A 12 -8.37 2.64 2.76
N TYR A 13 -7.98 2.17 3.95
CA TYR A 13 -7.65 3.06 5.04
C TYR A 13 -6.51 4.02 4.69
N ALA A 14 -5.40 3.52 4.13
CA ALA A 14 -4.29 4.35 3.67
C ALA A 14 -4.74 5.40 2.63
N GLN A 15 -5.55 4.99 1.65
CA GLN A 15 -6.07 5.89 0.61
C GLN A 15 -6.90 7.04 1.22
N VAL A 16 -7.84 6.71 2.10
CA VAL A 16 -8.70 7.70 2.77
C VAL A 16 -7.86 8.68 3.60
N GLN A 17 -6.89 8.19 4.38
CA GLN A 17 -6.03 9.04 5.20
C GLN A 17 -5.13 9.97 4.36
N LEU A 18 -4.56 9.46 3.27
CA LEU A 18 -3.77 10.28 2.34
C LEU A 18 -4.63 11.38 1.69
N TYR A 19 -5.84 11.04 1.22
CA TYR A 19 -6.75 12.03 0.65
C TYR A 19 -7.10 13.12 1.65
N MET A 20 -7.45 12.75 2.88
CA MET A 20 -7.74 13.73 3.93
C MET A 20 -6.55 14.65 4.23
N ALA A 21 -5.32 14.11 4.25
CA ALA A 21 -4.12 14.94 4.42
C ALA A 21 -3.90 15.95 3.29
N TYR A 22 -3.96 15.51 2.03
CA TYR A 22 -3.68 16.37 0.88
C TYR A 22 -4.81 17.35 0.56
N LEU A 23 -6.06 16.97 0.83
CA LEU A 23 -7.24 17.81 0.60
C LEU A 23 -7.66 18.62 1.84
N LYS A 24 -6.95 18.46 2.97
CA LYS A 24 -7.23 19.13 4.26
C LYS A 24 -8.66 18.87 4.76
N LEU A 25 -9.06 17.60 4.77
CA LEU A 25 -10.36 17.15 5.25
C LEU A 25 -10.20 16.51 6.64
N GLU A 26 -11.19 16.70 7.51
CA GLU A 26 -11.15 16.17 8.89
C GLU A 26 -11.78 14.78 9.01
N ASN A 27 -12.73 14.46 8.12
CA ASN A 27 -13.51 13.23 8.17
C ASN A 27 -13.83 12.72 6.75
N CYS A 28 -14.01 11.42 6.62
CA CYS A 28 -14.48 10.75 5.41
C CYS A 28 -15.64 9.80 5.74
N LEU A 29 -16.72 9.86 4.96
CA LEU A 29 -17.76 8.82 5.00
C LEU A 29 -17.38 7.71 4.01
N PHE A 30 -16.84 6.61 4.53
CA PHE A 30 -16.57 5.42 3.73
C PHE A 30 -17.87 4.65 3.52
N THR A 31 -18.12 4.22 2.29
CA THR A 31 -19.29 3.41 1.93
C THR A 31 -18.85 2.19 1.13
N SER A 32 -19.36 1.01 1.49
CA SER A 32 -19.18 -0.21 0.70
C SER A 32 -20.52 -0.87 0.42
N PHE A 33 -20.65 -1.45 -0.76
CA PHE A 33 -21.84 -2.17 -1.20
C PHE A 33 -21.54 -3.66 -1.34
N ASN A 34 -22.30 -4.50 -0.62
CA ASN A 34 -22.22 -5.94 -0.77
C ASN A 34 -23.03 -6.37 -2.01
N LYS A 35 -22.36 -6.99 -2.99
CA LYS A 35 -23.02 -7.42 -4.24
C LYS A 35 -23.90 -8.66 -4.07
N ASP A 36 -23.65 -9.49 -3.07
CA ASP A 36 -24.42 -10.72 -2.84
C ASP A 36 -25.72 -10.44 -2.09
N THR A 37 -25.69 -9.50 -1.13
CA THR A 37 -26.86 -9.16 -0.29
C THR A 37 -27.52 -7.82 -0.62
N ALA A 38 -26.90 -7.02 -1.49
CA ALA A 38 -27.28 -5.64 -1.79
C ALA A 38 -27.25 -4.67 -0.58
N GLU A 39 -26.59 -5.06 0.51
CA GLU A 39 -26.48 -4.23 1.71
C GLU A 39 -25.43 -3.12 1.54
N LEU A 40 -25.74 -1.95 2.09
CA LEU A 40 -24.80 -0.83 2.21
C LEU A 40 -24.23 -0.77 3.62
N TYR A 41 -22.90 -0.64 3.69
CA TYR A 41 -22.18 -0.37 4.92
C TYR A 41 -21.59 1.04 4.87
N HIS A 42 -21.70 1.77 5.97
CA HIS A 42 -21.16 3.11 6.12
C HIS A 42 -20.30 3.20 7.37
N GLU A 43 -19.14 3.85 7.26
CA GLU A 43 -18.24 4.13 8.38
C GLU A 43 -17.75 5.58 8.29
N LEU A 44 -17.90 6.34 9.38
CA LEU A 44 -17.26 7.65 9.49
C LEU A 44 -15.83 7.47 9.98
N ILE A 45 -14.88 7.92 9.18
CA ILE A 45 -13.44 7.77 9.42
C ILE A 45 -12.86 9.14 9.74
N PRO A 46 -12.36 9.35 10.98
CA PRO A 46 -11.65 10.57 11.31
C PRO A 46 -10.25 10.57 10.71
N PHE A 47 -9.72 11.77 10.49
CA PHE A 47 -8.33 11.95 10.08
C PHE A 47 -7.35 11.46 11.16
N ASP A 48 -6.40 10.64 10.73
CA ASP A 48 -5.23 10.21 11.48
C ASP A 48 -3.97 10.70 10.77
N GLY A 49 -3.42 11.80 11.29
CA GLY A 49 -2.20 12.39 10.75
C GLY A 49 -0.98 11.49 10.86
N LYS A 50 -0.91 10.59 11.85
CA LYS A 50 0.22 9.64 11.97
C LYS A 50 0.15 8.60 10.87
N ALA A 51 -1.04 8.06 10.61
CA ALA A 51 -1.25 7.12 9.51
C ALA A 51 -0.93 7.78 8.16
N ALA A 52 -1.44 8.99 7.92
CA ALA A 52 -1.17 9.72 6.68
C ALA A 52 0.33 9.99 6.48
N SER A 53 1.03 10.51 7.49
CA SER A 53 2.48 10.73 7.43
C SER A 53 3.25 9.44 7.18
N HIS A 54 2.90 8.35 7.88
CA HIS A 54 3.55 7.05 7.67
C HIS A 54 3.47 6.58 6.21
N TYR A 55 2.29 6.65 5.59
CA TYR A 55 2.11 6.23 4.20
C TYR A 55 2.79 7.17 3.21
N SER A 56 2.77 8.49 3.46
CA SER A 56 3.51 9.47 2.65
C SER A 56 5.02 9.26 2.71
N ASP A 57 5.58 9.04 3.91
CA ASP A 57 7.00 8.78 4.09
C ASP A 57 7.43 7.47 3.42
N ARG A 58 6.58 6.44 3.51
CA ARG A 58 6.81 5.18 2.80
C ARG A 58 6.83 5.39 1.28
N ALA A 59 5.91 6.18 0.74
CA ALA A 59 5.89 6.49 -0.69
C ALA A 59 7.15 7.26 -1.10
N ALA A 60 7.57 8.26 -0.32
CA ALA A 60 8.79 9.02 -0.55
C ALA A 60 10.05 8.12 -0.57
N ARG A 61 10.14 7.15 0.36
CA ARG A 61 11.24 6.17 0.36
C ARG A 61 11.28 5.33 -0.91
N ILE A 62 10.13 4.83 -1.37
CA ILE A 62 10.04 4.03 -2.61
C ILE A 62 10.47 4.87 -3.82
N LEU A 63 10.02 6.12 -3.92
CA LEU A 63 10.41 7.00 -5.02
C LEU A 63 11.92 7.24 -5.02
N LYS A 64 12.51 7.46 -3.84
CA LYS A 64 13.96 7.67 -3.69
C LYS A 64 14.79 6.44 -4.08
N SER A 65 14.36 5.22 -3.72
CA SER A 65 15.09 4.00 -4.13
C SER A 65 15.07 3.79 -5.65
N LEU A 66 13.98 4.18 -6.31
CA LEU A 66 13.88 4.17 -7.77
C LEU A 66 14.83 5.17 -8.44
N GLU A 67 15.00 6.37 -7.89
CA GLU A 67 15.92 7.39 -8.42
C GLU A 67 17.38 6.93 -8.44
N ILE A 68 17.81 6.23 -7.39
CA ILE A 68 19.19 5.74 -7.24
C ILE A 68 19.41 4.44 -8.03
N ARG A 69 18.36 3.91 -8.69
CA ARG A 69 18.32 2.57 -9.31
C ARG A 69 18.75 1.46 -8.35
N GLU A 70 18.61 1.70 -7.05
CA GLU A 70 18.92 0.71 -6.04
C GLU A 70 17.75 -0.27 -6.01
N SER A 71 18.02 -1.54 -6.37
CA SER A 71 17.03 -2.58 -6.18
C SER A 71 16.86 -2.80 -4.69
N GLU A 72 15.63 -2.70 -4.19
CA GLU A 72 15.29 -3.18 -2.84
C GLU A 72 15.89 -4.58 -2.61
N PRO A 73 16.35 -4.88 -1.38
CA PRO A 73 17.04 -6.11 -1.10
C PRO A 73 16.21 -7.32 -1.55
N ARG A 74 16.86 -8.21 -2.30
CA ARG A 74 16.24 -9.46 -2.77
C ARG A 74 15.82 -10.29 -1.55
N ILE A 75 14.70 -10.99 -1.68
CA ILE A 75 14.20 -11.89 -0.62
C ILE A 75 15.18 -13.04 -0.31
N ALA A 76 16.02 -13.41 -1.28
CA ALA A 76 17.03 -14.45 -1.14
C ALA A 76 18.34 -14.07 -1.84
N ARG A 77 19.45 -14.66 -1.38
CA ARG A 77 20.79 -14.49 -1.96
C ARG A 77 21.02 -15.29 -3.25
N HIS A 78 20.23 -16.34 -3.47
CA HIS A 78 20.31 -17.23 -4.63
C HIS A 78 18.92 -17.44 -5.23
N PRO A 79 18.81 -17.58 -6.57
CA PRO A 79 17.52 -17.76 -7.26
C PRO A 79 16.87 -19.12 -6.96
N ASP A 80 17.67 -20.11 -6.54
CA ASP A 80 17.22 -21.50 -6.35
C ASP A 80 16.43 -21.73 -5.05
N VAL A 81 16.38 -20.72 -4.17
CA VAL A 81 15.60 -20.73 -2.94
C VAL A 81 14.11 -20.79 -3.29
N GLU A 82 13.37 -21.73 -2.68
CA GLU A 82 11.98 -22.03 -3.06
C GLU A 82 11.06 -20.81 -2.91
N GLU A 83 11.23 -20.05 -1.83
CA GLU A 83 10.54 -18.79 -1.59
C GLU A 83 10.87 -17.72 -2.66
N CYS A 84 12.08 -17.78 -3.25
CA CYS A 84 12.49 -16.88 -4.32
C CYS A 84 11.82 -17.24 -5.64
N LYS A 85 11.75 -18.53 -5.99
CA LYS A 85 11.10 -19.01 -7.22
C LYS A 85 9.62 -18.62 -7.31
N MET A 86 8.94 -18.60 -6.16
CA MET A 86 7.54 -18.21 -6.05
C MET A 86 7.34 -16.70 -5.89
N CYS A 87 8.42 -15.91 -5.80
CA CYS A 87 8.33 -14.46 -5.64
C CYS A 87 7.84 -13.80 -6.93
N ARG A 88 6.83 -12.92 -6.81
CA ARG A 88 6.31 -12.10 -7.92
C ARG A 88 7.39 -11.26 -8.62
N PHE A 89 8.46 -10.92 -7.91
CA PHE A 89 9.57 -10.10 -8.41
C PHE A 89 10.77 -10.93 -8.91
N TYR A 90 10.67 -12.26 -8.96
CA TYR A 90 11.76 -13.15 -9.38
C TYR A 90 12.45 -12.66 -10.67
N LYS A 91 11.66 -12.41 -11.72
CA LYS A 91 12.17 -11.90 -13.00
C LYS A 91 12.88 -10.56 -12.87
N THR A 92 12.29 -9.62 -12.13
CA THR A 92 12.89 -8.29 -11.91
C THR A 92 14.24 -8.36 -11.18
N CYS A 93 14.42 -9.34 -10.27
CA CYS A 93 15.65 -9.51 -9.52
C CYS A 93 16.76 -10.22 -10.30
N TRP A 94 16.43 -11.17 -11.18
CA TRP A 94 17.39 -12.09 -11.78
C TRP A 94 17.52 -12.00 -13.30
N GLU A 95 16.57 -11.39 -14.01
CA GLU A 95 16.70 -11.11 -15.44
C GLU A 95 17.46 -9.78 -15.60
N GLU A 96 18.64 -9.83 -16.25
CA GLU A 96 19.38 -8.63 -16.63
C GLU A 96 18.54 -7.83 -17.64
N LYS A 97 18.20 -6.59 -17.29
CA LYS A 97 17.69 -5.64 -18.29
C LYS A 97 18.83 -5.32 -19.25
N GLU A 98 18.75 -5.81 -20.49
CA GLU A 98 19.55 -5.27 -21.58
C GLU A 98 19.43 -3.74 -21.55
N LYS A 99 20.57 -3.05 -21.43
CA LYS A 99 20.66 -1.60 -21.52
C LYS A 99 20.18 -1.19 -22.91
N LYS A 100 18.98 -0.62 -23.01
CA LYS A 100 18.59 0.26 -24.11
C LYS A 100 18.86 1.70 -23.75
#